data_AF-A0A1W9WWT6-F1
#
_entry.id   AF-A0A1W9WWT6-F1
#
_cell.length_a   1.000
_cell.length_b   1.000
_cell.length_c   1.000
_cell.angle_alpha   90.00
_cell.angle_beta   90.00
_cell.angle_gamma   90.00
#
_symmetry.space_group_name_H-M   'P 1'
#
loop_
_entity.id
_entity.type
_entity.pdbx_description
1 polymer ?
#
loop_
_entity_poly.entity_id
_entity_poly.type
_entity_poly.pdbx_seq_one_letter_code
_entity_poly.pdbx_strand_id
1 'polypeptide(L)'
;MSPWYCSVCHSEFTTKEKPVVCGICQSDVRMIMDTSLKPKNLEEVRDAARKKMKGICAVYPSCDGNLDKICQRESYGKPIGLGGAGKGLSFKANALALDDIKFNMSVVGEHFIPDTHCSFLGLDLEFPVLASSTAGAQKYNDAIDETTFCKSVLLGSKEAGTIGMRGDTWFYTMENHPSLQAMEALDGYGIPIFKPRAQDVLKQFIEKAESHGCRAVGVDLDGAGSTIMARHNQPVFKKSMADIKELVEFSSLPFIAKGIMRPDEAQQCVDAGVSVIAVSNHGGRVLDSTPGTAQVLPLIRNQVGDSITITVDGGVRTGYDVLKMLALGADAVLLGRDIIRAAVGGGTLGVRLHLEHIKQTLKKAMFMTGTENIKMANSNILF
;
A
#
# COMPACT_ATOMS: atom_id res chain seq x y z
N MET A 1 -34.67 -5.76 19.14
CA MET A 1 -33.61 -6.41 18.33
C MET A 1 -32.52 -5.39 18.12
N SER A 2 -31.24 -5.77 18.18
CA SER A 2 -30.14 -4.79 18.06
C SER A 2 -29.83 -4.49 16.59
N PRO A 3 -29.54 -3.23 16.24
CA PRO A 3 -29.10 -2.87 14.90
C PRO A 3 -27.60 -3.17 14.74
N TRP A 4 -27.27 -3.97 13.74
CA TRP A 4 -25.90 -4.35 13.41
C TRP A 4 -25.48 -3.73 12.08
N TYR A 5 -24.21 -3.36 11.98
CA TYR A 5 -23.58 -2.77 10.81
C TYR A 5 -22.35 -3.57 10.41
N CYS A 6 -22.22 -3.90 9.12
CA CYS A 6 -21.02 -4.50 8.55
C CYS A 6 -20.12 -3.42 7.96
N SER A 7 -18.90 -3.27 8.47
CA SER A 7 -17.95 -2.24 8.01
C SER A 7 -17.27 -2.55 6.67
N VAL A 8 -17.57 -3.69 6.05
CA VAL A 8 -17.01 -4.12 4.76
C VAL A 8 -17.94 -3.81 3.61
N CYS A 9 -19.23 -4.13 3.72
CA CYS A 9 -20.22 -3.88 2.65
C CYS A 9 -21.29 -2.85 3.02
N HIS A 10 -21.10 -2.15 4.14
CA HIS A 10 -21.98 -1.07 4.63
C HIS A 10 -23.42 -1.47 4.96
N SER A 11 -23.74 -2.77 4.96
CA SER A 11 -25.09 -3.26 5.21
C SER A 11 -25.47 -3.11 6.68
N GLU A 12 -26.71 -2.69 6.93
CA GLU A 12 -27.34 -2.69 8.24
C GLU A 12 -28.41 -3.79 8.31
N PHE A 13 -28.47 -4.51 9.42
CA PHE A 13 -29.45 -5.59 9.62
C PHE A 13 -29.81 -5.71 11.09
N THR A 14 -30.98 -6.28 11.35
CA THR A 14 -31.55 -6.38 12.70
C THR A 14 -31.70 -7.84 13.09
N THR A 15 -30.97 -8.27 14.10
CA THR A 15 -31.03 -9.64 14.64
C THR A 15 -31.02 -9.60 16.17
N LYS A 16 -31.53 -10.67 16.82
CA LYS A 16 -31.54 -10.74 18.29
C LYS A 16 -30.12 -10.81 18.86
N GLU A 17 -29.25 -11.57 18.21
CA GLU A 17 -27.85 -11.77 18.59
C GLU A 17 -26.92 -11.27 17.47
N LYS A 18 -25.66 -11.00 17.81
CA LYS A 18 -24.65 -10.59 16.84
C LYS A 18 -24.38 -11.71 15.85
N PRO A 19 -24.53 -11.50 14.53
CA PRO A 19 -24.22 -12.55 13.56
C PRO A 19 -22.74 -12.90 13.55
N VAL A 20 -22.46 -14.19 13.31
CA VAL A 20 -21.09 -14.72 13.23
C VAL A 20 -20.41 -14.37 11.90
N VAL A 21 -21.22 -14.16 10.86
CA VAL A 21 -20.80 -13.71 9.52
C VAL A 21 -21.83 -12.73 8.96
N CYS A 22 -21.40 -11.87 8.04
CA CYS A 22 -22.29 -10.96 7.34
C CYS A 22 -23.10 -11.74 6.30
N GLY A 23 -24.44 -11.67 6.38
CA GLY A 23 -25.33 -12.37 5.44
C GLY A 23 -25.21 -11.90 3.98
N ILE A 24 -24.59 -10.74 3.73
CA ILE A 24 -24.42 -10.18 2.38
C ILE A 24 -23.02 -10.48 1.84
N CYS A 25 -21.98 -10.02 2.53
CA CYS A 25 -20.62 -10.06 2.01
C CYS A 25 -19.74 -11.18 2.57
N GLN A 26 -20.29 -12.00 3.48
CA GLN A 26 -19.64 -13.12 4.17
C GLN A 26 -18.43 -12.75 5.04
N SER A 27 -18.18 -11.47 5.28
CA SER A 27 -17.14 -11.03 6.22
C SER A 27 -17.46 -11.46 7.65
N ASP A 28 -16.40 -11.72 8.41
CA ASP A 28 -16.51 -12.31 9.74
C ASP A 28 -17.05 -11.32 10.80
N VAL A 29 -17.45 -11.87 11.96
CA VAL A 29 -17.99 -11.15 13.13
C VAL A 29 -17.16 -9.95 13.61
N ARG A 30 -15.83 -9.93 13.39
CA ARG A 30 -14.93 -8.82 13.75
C ARG A 30 -15.22 -7.54 12.98
N MET A 31 -15.83 -7.66 11.79
CA MET A 31 -16.27 -6.53 10.96
C MET A 31 -17.73 -6.15 11.16
N ILE A 32 -18.43 -6.85 12.06
CA ILE A 32 -19.80 -6.54 12.43
C ILE A 32 -19.76 -5.81 13.77
N MET A 33 -20.50 -4.72 13.89
CA MET A 33 -20.58 -3.93 15.12
C MET A 33 -21.99 -3.41 15.33
N ASP A 34 -22.32 -3.06 16.57
CA ASP A 34 -23.55 -2.31 16.83
C ASP A 34 -23.50 -0.99 16.05
N THR A 35 -24.61 -0.58 15.43
CA THR A 35 -24.65 0.64 14.60
C THR A 35 -24.21 1.89 15.37
N SER A 36 -24.42 1.94 16.70
CA SER A 36 -23.94 3.04 17.55
C SER A 36 -22.42 3.14 17.64
N LEU A 37 -21.70 2.05 17.34
CA LEU A 37 -20.23 1.96 17.34
C LEU A 37 -19.62 2.18 15.95
N LYS A 38 -20.44 2.47 14.93
CA LYS A 38 -19.96 2.76 13.57
C LYS A 38 -19.01 3.98 13.61
N PRO A 39 -17.74 3.83 13.17
CA PRO A 39 -16.79 4.93 13.15
C PRO A 39 -17.29 6.08 12.28
N LYS A 40 -17.29 7.30 12.83
CA LYS A 40 -17.76 8.51 12.15
C LYS A 40 -16.64 9.25 11.43
N ASN A 41 -15.40 9.05 11.85
CA ASN A 41 -14.22 9.72 11.33
C ASN A 41 -12.98 8.83 11.45
N LEU A 42 -11.86 9.30 10.87
CA LEU A 42 -10.59 8.57 10.87
C LEU A 42 -9.99 8.39 12.28
N GLU A 43 -10.26 9.27 13.22
CA GLU A 43 -9.77 9.16 14.60
C GLU A 43 -10.41 7.96 15.30
N GLU A 44 -11.73 7.80 15.19
CA GLU A 44 -12.45 6.63 15.73
C GLU A 44 -11.97 5.31 15.09
N VAL A 45 -11.65 5.33 13.78
CA VAL A 45 -11.03 4.18 13.09
C VAL A 45 -9.66 3.86 13.69
N ARG A 46 -8.82 4.88 13.91
CA ARG A 46 -7.48 4.71 14.51
C ARG A 46 -7.57 4.21 15.95
N ASP A 47 -8.55 4.65 16.72
CA ASP A 47 -8.79 4.20 18.09
C ASP A 47 -9.24 2.74 18.14
N ALA A 48 -10.15 2.34 17.26
CA ALA A 48 -10.55 0.95 17.09
C ALA A 48 -9.34 0.07 16.71
N ALA A 49 -8.52 0.53 15.76
CA ALA A 49 -7.29 -0.16 15.36
C ALA A 49 -6.31 -0.29 16.54
N ARG A 50 -6.13 0.77 17.34
CA ARG A 50 -5.23 0.76 18.51
C ARG A 50 -5.66 -0.28 19.55
N LYS A 51 -6.96 -0.40 19.80
CA LYS A 51 -7.52 -1.41 20.72
C LYS A 51 -7.28 -2.83 20.19
N LYS A 52 -7.58 -3.07 18.92
CA LYS A 52 -7.42 -4.38 18.26
C LYS A 52 -5.95 -4.81 18.13
N MET A 53 -5.05 -3.86 17.89
CA MET A 53 -3.61 -4.09 17.71
C MET A 53 -2.78 -3.86 18.99
N LYS A 54 -3.41 -3.90 20.17
CA LYS A 54 -2.72 -3.71 21.46
C LYS A 54 -1.55 -4.69 21.60
N GLY A 55 -0.40 -4.20 22.05
CA GLY A 55 0.82 -4.98 22.25
C GLY A 55 1.70 -5.16 21.00
N ILE A 56 1.18 -4.87 19.80
CA ILE A 56 1.92 -5.03 18.53
C ILE A 56 2.06 -3.72 17.74
N CYS A 57 1.10 -2.82 17.83
CA CYS A 57 1.12 -1.51 17.18
C CYS A 57 0.24 -0.52 17.96
N ALA A 58 0.85 0.57 18.44
CA ALA A 58 0.12 1.58 19.21
C ALA A 58 -0.67 2.58 18.33
N VAL A 59 -0.63 2.43 17.00
CA VAL A 59 -1.27 3.36 16.04
C VAL A 59 -0.90 4.81 16.40
N TYR A 60 0.41 5.05 16.45
CA TYR A 60 0.97 6.32 16.87
C TYR A 60 0.47 7.45 15.95
N PRO A 61 0.19 8.66 16.50
CA PRO A 61 -0.20 9.82 15.71
C PRO A 61 0.82 10.15 14.60
N SER A 62 2.11 10.06 14.93
CA SER A 62 3.20 10.04 13.96
C SER A 62 3.83 8.66 13.90
N CYS A 63 3.93 8.10 12.70
CA CYS A 63 4.55 6.80 12.46
C CYS A 63 5.87 6.97 11.69
N ASP A 64 6.85 7.49 12.42
CA ASP A 64 8.15 8.05 11.98
C ASP A 64 9.35 7.08 12.10
N GLY A 65 9.14 5.86 12.60
CA GLY A 65 10.26 4.95 12.86
C GLY A 65 11.11 5.29 14.08
N ASN A 66 10.62 6.13 15.01
CA ASN A 66 11.31 6.43 16.27
C ASN A 66 11.58 5.16 17.08
N LEU A 67 12.84 4.98 17.48
CA LEU A 67 13.36 3.78 18.15
C LEU A 67 12.76 3.55 19.54
N ASP A 68 12.23 4.59 20.19
CA ASP A 68 11.58 4.47 21.49
C ASP A 68 10.19 3.82 21.42
N LYS A 69 9.60 3.76 20.21
CA LYS A 69 8.27 3.20 19.96
C LYS A 69 8.30 1.68 20.05
N ILE A 70 7.23 1.11 20.60
CA ILE A 70 7.13 -0.34 20.87
C ILE A 70 7.38 -1.19 19.63
N CYS A 71 6.94 -0.73 18.45
CA CYS A 71 7.09 -1.46 17.21
C CYS A 71 8.52 -1.45 16.65
N GLN A 72 9.40 -0.54 17.08
CA GLN A 72 10.82 -0.56 16.69
C GLN A 72 11.67 -1.47 17.57
N ARG A 73 11.10 -2.03 18.64
CA ARG A 73 11.78 -3.00 19.47
C ARG A 73 11.77 -4.37 18.78
N GLU A 74 12.74 -5.20 19.12
CA GLU A 74 12.80 -6.59 18.68
C GLU A 74 12.33 -7.54 19.79
N SER A 75 11.65 -8.61 19.40
CA SER A 75 11.39 -9.78 20.23
C SER A 75 12.33 -10.90 19.80
N TYR A 76 13.49 -11.03 20.45
CA TYR A 76 14.53 -12.02 20.11
C TYR A 76 15.01 -11.93 18.65
N GLY A 77 15.42 -10.74 18.20
CA GLY A 77 15.93 -10.52 16.83
C GLY A 77 14.86 -10.47 15.74
N LYS A 78 13.57 -10.27 16.11
CA LYS A 78 12.44 -10.15 15.18
C LYS A 78 11.65 -8.87 15.45
N PRO A 79 11.23 -8.13 14.42
CA PRO A 79 10.44 -6.91 14.61
C PRO A 79 9.10 -7.20 15.30
N ILE A 80 8.70 -6.36 16.25
CA ILE A 80 7.37 -6.42 16.87
C ILE A 80 6.35 -5.76 15.92
N GLY A 81 5.36 -6.53 15.49
CA GLY A 81 4.27 -6.06 14.65
C GLY A 81 4.73 -5.40 13.34
N LEU A 82 4.46 -4.11 13.20
CA LEU A 82 4.72 -3.31 12.00
C LEU A 82 6.12 -2.64 11.99
N GLY A 83 7.04 -3.04 12.87
CA GLY A 83 8.41 -2.52 12.97
C GLY A 83 9.25 -2.57 11.70
N GLY A 84 10.42 -1.92 11.73
CA GLY A 84 11.47 -2.11 10.73
C GLY A 84 12.29 -3.38 11.05
N ALA A 85 13.03 -3.90 10.08
CA ALA A 85 13.99 -4.98 10.29
C ALA A 85 15.24 -4.47 11.03
N GLY A 86 15.92 -5.37 11.75
CA GLY A 86 17.14 -5.05 12.48
C GLY A 86 16.92 -3.91 13.48
N LYS A 87 17.80 -2.91 13.44
CA LYS A 87 17.72 -1.72 14.30
C LYS A 87 16.60 -0.76 13.88
N GLY A 88 15.89 -1.03 12.79
CA GLY A 88 14.80 -0.19 12.29
C GLY A 88 15.26 1.10 11.61
N LEU A 89 16.54 1.19 11.23
CA LEU A 89 17.16 2.38 10.64
C LEU A 89 16.56 2.70 9.27
N SER A 90 16.29 1.71 8.42
CA SER A 90 15.66 1.96 7.12
C SER A 90 14.25 2.54 7.25
N PHE A 91 13.48 2.09 8.26
CA PHE A 91 12.16 2.67 8.51
C PHE A 91 12.32 4.12 9.00
N LYS A 92 13.21 4.39 9.96
CA LYS A 92 13.49 5.76 10.39
C LYS A 92 13.97 6.65 9.22
N ALA A 93 14.87 6.14 8.37
CA ALA A 93 15.40 6.85 7.21
C ALA A 93 14.31 7.26 6.22
N ASN A 94 13.32 6.40 5.98
CA ASN A 94 12.17 6.76 5.14
C ASN A 94 11.39 7.97 5.67
N ALA A 95 11.22 8.09 6.99
CA ALA A 95 10.52 9.24 7.58
C ALA A 95 11.40 10.49 7.51
N LEU A 96 12.66 10.38 7.93
CA LEU A 96 13.60 11.50 7.92
C LEU A 96 13.81 12.08 6.52
N ALA A 97 13.94 11.24 5.49
CA ALA A 97 14.10 11.68 4.12
C ALA A 97 12.94 12.55 3.62
N LEU A 98 11.70 12.28 4.05
CA LEU A 98 10.54 13.12 3.76
C LEU A 98 10.49 14.36 4.64
N ASP A 99 10.83 14.21 5.92
CA ASP A 99 10.83 15.30 6.88
C ASP A 99 11.85 16.37 6.49
N ASP A 100 13.01 16.00 5.93
CA ASP A 100 14.07 16.92 5.50
C ASP A 100 13.61 17.86 4.37
N ILE A 101 12.74 17.38 3.47
CA ILE A 101 12.19 18.16 2.36
C ILE A 101 11.15 19.16 2.87
N LYS A 102 11.28 20.44 2.50
CA LYS A 102 10.32 21.50 2.85
C LYS A 102 9.59 22.01 1.61
N PHE A 103 8.48 22.70 1.81
CA PHE A 103 7.73 23.34 0.72
C PHE A 103 8.07 24.82 0.61
N ASN A 104 8.16 25.30 -0.62
CA ASN A 104 8.01 26.71 -0.94
C ASN A 104 6.52 27.04 -0.96
N MET A 105 6.10 27.85 0.00
CA MET A 105 4.69 28.27 0.10
C MET A 105 4.38 29.33 -0.96
N SER A 106 3.22 29.20 -1.61
CA SER A 106 2.66 30.18 -2.54
C SER A 106 1.37 30.75 -1.96
N VAL A 107 1.31 32.08 -1.80
CA VAL A 107 0.17 32.79 -1.17
C VAL A 107 -0.31 34.01 -1.96
N VAL A 108 0.31 34.30 -3.10
CA VAL A 108 -0.06 35.42 -3.98
C VAL A 108 -0.44 34.84 -5.34
N GLY A 109 -1.66 35.14 -5.80
CA GLY A 109 -2.19 34.66 -7.07
C GLY A 109 -3.71 34.60 -7.07
N GLU A 110 -4.27 34.17 -8.20
CA GLU A 110 -5.71 33.91 -8.32
C GLU A 110 -6.14 32.69 -7.50
N HIS A 111 -7.41 32.68 -7.09
CA HIS A 111 -7.98 31.54 -6.38
C HIS A 111 -8.25 30.38 -7.34
N PHE A 112 -7.92 29.16 -6.93
CA PHE A 112 -8.21 27.94 -7.68
C PHE A 112 -8.60 26.79 -6.76
N ILE A 113 -9.25 25.77 -7.33
CA ILE A 113 -9.54 24.50 -6.65
C ILE A 113 -8.58 23.44 -7.22
N PRO A 114 -7.69 22.86 -6.41
CA PRO A 114 -6.73 21.87 -6.90
C PRO A 114 -7.40 20.63 -7.50
N ASP A 115 -6.94 20.26 -8.70
CA ASP A 115 -7.32 19.05 -9.40
C ASP A 115 -6.36 17.91 -9.07
N THR A 116 -6.87 16.90 -8.36
CA THR A 116 -6.08 15.73 -7.98
C THR A 116 -6.11 14.61 -9.00
N HIS A 117 -6.97 14.66 -10.04
CA HIS A 117 -7.16 13.53 -10.94
C HIS A 117 -5.89 13.14 -11.68
N CYS A 118 -5.72 11.84 -11.90
CA CYS A 118 -4.57 11.30 -12.63
C CYS A 118 -4.93 10.04 -13.41
N SER A 119 -4.15 9.75 -14.45
CA SER A 119 -4.21 8.45 -15.11
C SER A 119 -3.11 7.53 -14.61
N PHE A 120 -3.45 6.29 -14.25
CA PHE A 120 -2.49 5.26 -13.87
C PHE A 120 -2.77 3.99 -14.66
N LEU A 121 -1.87 3.60 -15.58
CA LEU A 121 -2.04 2.45 -16.48
C LEU A 121 -3.38 2.50 -17.25
N GLY A 122 -3.78 3.70 -17.70
CA GLY A 122 -5.03 3.93 -18.41
C GLY A 122 -6.28 3.97 -17.51
N LEU A 123 -6.14 3.78 -16.20
CA LEU A 123 -7.23 3.98 -15.24
C LEU A 123 -7.36 5.46 -14.93
N ASP A 124 -8.58 5.97 -14.92
CA ASP A 124 -8.89 7.29 -14.37
C ASP A 124 -9.06 7.17 -12.85
N LEU A 125 -8.21 7.87 -12.11
CA LEU A 125 -8.21 7.89 -10.65
C LEU A 125 -8.48 9.30 -10.13
N GLU A 126 -9.21 9.39 -9.03
CA GLU A 126 -9.53 10.65 -8.36
C GLU A 126 -8.30 11.36 -7.76
N PHE A 127 -7.23 10.61 -7.47
CA PHE A 127 -5.96 11.07 -6.90
C PHE A 127 -4.83 10.03 -7.03
N PRO A 128 -3.56 10.44 -7.09
CA PRO A 128 -2.41 9.55 -7.40
C PRO A 128 -1.90 8.79 -6.16
N VAL A 129 -2.80 8.15 -5.42
CA VAL A 129 -2.43 7.37 -4.21
C VAL A 129 -3.10 6.01 -4.25
N LEU A 130 -2.30 4.95 -4.09
CA LEU A 130 -2.77 3.57 -4.10
C LEU A 130 -2.49 2.91 -2.74
N ALA A 131 -3.28 1.90 -2.37
CA ALA A 131 -2.87 1.01 -1.29
C ALA A 131 -1.66 0.16 -1.74
N SER A 132 -0.61 0.08 -0.91
CA SER A 132 0.57 -0.74 -1.18
C SER A 132 0.28 -2.23 -0.95
N SER A 133 1.10 -3.11 -1.54
CA SER A 133 0.98 -4.58 -1.56
C SER A 133 1.27 -5.25 -0.22
N THR A 134 0.48 -4.89 0.79
CA THR A 134 0.56 -5.47 2.14
C THR A 134 -0.18 -6.81 2.22
N ALA A 135 0.27 -7.69 3.12
CA ALA A 135 -0.30 -9.02 3.36
C ALA A 135 0.00 -9.52 4.78
N GLY A 136 -0.68 -10.58 5.17
CA GLY A 136 -0.56 -11.24 6.46
C GLY A 136 -1.03 -10.33 7.59
N ALA A 137 -2.16 -9.65 7.43
CA ALA A 137 -2.75 -8.84 8.50
C ALA A 137 -3.25 -9.71 9.67
N GLN A 138 -3.60 -10.97 9.41
CA GLN A 138 -4.10 -11.89 10.43
C GLN A 138 -3.12 -12.07 11.62
N LYS A 139 -1.81 -11.95 11.39
CA LYS A 139 -0.80 -12.05 12.47
C LYS A 139 -0.87 -10.89 13.48
N TYR A 140 -1.65 -9.86 13.20
CA TYR A 140 -1.83 -8.72 14.08
C TYR A 140 -3.02 -8.95 15.02
N ASN A 141 -2.82 -9.85 15.99
CA ASN A 141 -3.81 -10.26 17.00
C ASN A 141 -5.09 -10.91 16.43
N ASP A 142 -5.03 -11.50 15.23
CA ASP A 142 -6.21 -12.04 14.53
C ASP A 142 -7.35 -11.00 14.46
N ALA A 143 -6.99 -9.72 14.35
CA ALA A 143 -7.94 -8.60 14.40
C ALA A 143 -8.82 -8.49 13.14
N ILE A 144 -8.40 -9.15 12.06
CA ILE A 144 -9.07 -9.26 10.77
C ILE A 144 -8.51 -10.51 10.07
N ASP A 145 -9.35 -11.34 9.45
CA ASP A 145 -8.83 -12.43 8.61
C ASP A 145 -8.29 -11.87 7.29
N GLU A 146 -7.48 -12.69 6.62
CA GLU A 146 -6.78 -12.26 5.42
C GLU A 146 -7.71 -12.00 4.22
N THR A 147 -8.79 -12.77 4.07
CA THR A 147 -9.76 -12.59 2.97
C THR A 147 -10.53 -11.29 3.14
N THR A 148 -11.03 -11.04 4.35
CA THR A 148 -11.69 -9.78 4.72
C THR A 148 -10.73 -8.60 4.62
N PHE A 149 -9.46 -8.77 4.98
CA PHE A 149 -8.44 -7.73 4.80
C PHE A 149 -8.21 -7.39 3.33
N CYS A 150 -8.00 -8.39 2.47
CA CYS A 150 -7.85 -8.18 1.02
C CYS A 150 -9.07 -7.45 0.44
N LYS A 151 -10.29 -7.93 0.74
CA LYS A 151 -11.54 -7.33 0.26
C LYS A 151 -11.71 -5.89 0.76
N SER A 152 -11.43 -5.65 2.04
CA SER A 152 -11.53 -4.32 2.66
C SER A 152 -10.62 -3.29 1.99
N VAL A 153 -9.38 -3.68 1.67
CA VAL A 153 -8.44 -2.77 1.01
C VAL A 153 -8.87 -2.48 -0.42
N LEU A 154 -9.25 -3.49 -1.20
CA LEU A 154 -9.65 -3.30 -2.59
C LEU A 154 -10.93 -2.48 -2.71
N LEU A 155 -11.98 -2.85 -1.96
CA LEU A 155 -13.25 -2.13 -1.98
C LEU A 155 -13.11 -0.72 -1.41
N GLY A 156 -12.36 -0.55 -0.31
CA GLY A 156 -12.15 0.77 0.28
C GLY A 156 -11.34 1.70 -0.62
N SER A 157 -10.42 1.16 -1.41
CA SER A 157 -9.72 1.92 -2.46
C SER A 157 -10.69 2.33 -3.56
N LYS A 158 -11.49 1.37 -4.07
CA LYS A 158 -12.51 1.61 -5.11
C LYS A 158 -13.48 2.72 -4.71
N GLU A 159 -14.01 2.66 -3.49
CA GLU A 159 -14.95 3.66 -2.99
C GLU A 159 -14.32 5.03 -2.76
N ALA A 160 -13.01 5.09 -2.46
CA ALA A 160 -12.28 6.36 -2.40
C ALA A 160 -11.99 6.95 -3.79
N GLY A 161 -12.18 6.17 -4.87
CA GLY A 161 -11.88 6.58 -6.24
C GLY A 161 -10.44 6.29 -6.67
N THR A 162 -9.81 5.28 -6.08
CA THR A 162 -8.47 4.80 -6.45
C THR A 162 -8.41 3.27 -6.49
N ILE A 163 -7.26 2.69 -6.83
CA ILE A 163 -7.02 1.24 -6.87
C ILE A 163 -6.06 0.80 -5.76
N GLY A 164 -6.16 -0.47 -5.35
CA GLY A 164 -5.28 -1.07 -4.36
C GLY A 164 -4.37 -2.14 -4.95
N MET A 165 -3.10 -2.15 -4.54
CA MET A 165 -2.21 -3.28 -4.72
C MET A 165 -2.36 -4.26 -3.55
N ARG A 166 -2.12 -5.55 -3.81
CA ARG A 166 -2.17 -6.59 -2.79
C ARG A 166 -0.98 -7.53 -2.90
N GLY A 167 -0.35 -7.79 -1.76
CA GLY A 167 0.74 -8.77 -1.67
C GLY A 167 0.24 -10.15 -1.32
N ASP A 168 1.15 -11.11 -1.36
CA ASP A 168 0.98 -12.46 -0.82
C ASP A 168 1.98 -12.77 0.31
N THR A 169 1.75 -13.87 1.02
CA THR A 169 2.67 -14.39 2.03
C THR A 169 2.63 -15.92 2.08
N TRP A 170 3.36 -16.53 3.01
CA TRP A 170 3.70 -17.96 2.99
C TRP A 170 2.49 -18.92 3.02
N PHE A 171 1.35 -18.50 3.57
CA PHE A 171 0.14 -19.34 3.57
C PHE A 171 -0.75 -19.13 2.33
N TYR A 172 -0.30 -18.33 1.36
CA TYR A 172 -1.00 -18.15 0.09
C TYR A 172 -0.50 -19.21 -0.90
N THR A 173 -1.42 -20.00 -1.44
CA THR A 173 -1.18 -21.10 -2.39
C THR A 173 -2.07 -20.94 -3.62
N MET A 174 -1.95 -21.83 -4.61
CA MET A 174 -2.81 -21.82 -5.81
C MET A 174 -4.28 -22.06 -5.45
N GLU A 175 -4.52 -22.94 -4.48
CA GLU A 175 -5.85 -23.33 -4.00
C GLU A 175 -6.45 -22.24 -3.11
N ASN A 176 -5.63 -21.63 -2.25
CA ASN A 176 -6.08 -20.61 -1.31
C ASN A 176 -5.22 -19.34 -1.43
N HIS A 177 -5.67 -18.40 -2.26
CA HIS A 177 -5.03 -17.11 -2.46
C HIS A 177 -6.00 -15.96 -2.14
N PRO A 178 -6.09 -15.50 -0.87
CA PRO A 178 -7.06 -14.50 -0.44
C PRO A 178 -7.08 -13.22 -1.28
N SER A 179 -5.92 -12.80 -1.77
CA SER A 179 -5.83 -11.62 -2.65
C SER A 179 -6.46 -11.84 -4.02
N LEU A 180 -6.29 -13.02 -4.63
CA LEU A 180 -6.81 -13.27 -5.98
C LEU A 180 -8.31 -13.56 -5.90
N GLN A 181 -8.75 -14.29 -4.87
CA GLN A 181 -10.17 -14.47 -4.56
C GLN A 181 -10.90 -13.13 -4.34
N ALA A 182 -10.26 -12.19 -3.65
CA ALA A 182 -10.85 -10.86 -3.46
C ALA A 182 -10.93 -10.06 -4.76
N MET A 183 -9.96 -10.20 -5.67
CA MET A 183 -9.98 -9.56 -6.99
C MET A 183 -11.03 -10.19 -7.90
N GLU A 184 -11.14 -11.53 -7.92
CA GLU A 184 -12.20 -12.26 -8.62
C GLU A 184 -13.58 -11.80 -8.18
N ALA A 185 -13.81 -11.69 -6.87
CA ALA A 185 -15.08 -11.20 -6.31
C ALA A 185 -15.37 -9.71 -6.58
N LEU A 186 -14.41 -8.98 -7.15
CA LEU A 186 -14.51 -7.55 -7.48
C LEU A 186 -14.26 -7.31 -8.97
N ASP A 187 -14.49 -8.31 -9.83
CA ASP A 187 -14.35 -8.22 -11.29
C ASP A 187 -12.95 -7.74 -11.73
N GLY A 188 -11.91 -8.29 -11.10
CA GLY A 188 -10.51 -7.97 -11.39
C GLY A 188 -10.05 -6.63 -10.82
N TYR A 189 -10.85 -5.97 -9.97
CA TYR A 189 -10.47 -4.68 -9.41
C TYR A 189 -9.38 -4.79 -8.35
N GLY A 190 -8.12 -4.68 -8.80
CA GLY A 190 -6.93 -4.69 -7.97
C GLY A 190 -5.68 -5.01 -8.78
N ILE A 191 -4.52 -4.89 -8.13
CA ILE A 191 -3.22 -5.24 -8.71
C ILE A 191 -2.49 -6.21 -7.78
N PRO A 192 -2.33 -7.50 -8.13
CA PRO A 192 -1.54 -8.41 -7.33
C PRO A 192 -0.05 -8.17 -7.56
N ILE A 193 0.70 -8.10 -6.46
CA ILE A 193 2.16 -8.00 -6.45
C ILE A 193 2.69 -9.20 -5.68
N PHE A 194 3.24 -10.18 -6.38
CA PHE A 194 3.64 -11.46 -5.81
C PHE A 194 5.04 -11.40 -5.21
N LYS A 195 5.29 -12.19 -4.16
CA LYS A 195 6.64 -12.49 -3.68
C LYS A 195 7.43 -13.19 -4.78
N PRO A 196 8.76 -13.03 -4.84
CA PRO A 196 9.55 -13.53 -5.95
C PRO A 196 9.82 -15.02 -5.77
N ARG A 197 8.76 -15.84 -5.89
CA ARG A 197 8.79 -17.30 -5.76
C ARG A 197 9.41 -17.94 -7.01
N ALA A 198 9.39 -19.27 -7.07
CA ALA A 198 9.81 -20.01 -8.25
C ALA A 198 9.06 -19.53 -9.51
N GLN A 199 9.72 -19.61 -10.66
CA GLN A 199 9.27 -18.98 -11.90
C GLN A 199 7.94 -19.56 -12.41
N ASP A 200 7.79 -20.88 -12.33
CA ASP A 200 6.57 -21.62 -12.63
C ASP A 200 5.39 -21.22 -11.73
N VAL A 201 5.64 -21.05 -10.43
CA VAL A 201 4.62 -20.60 -9.46
C VAL A 201 4.16 -19.17 -9.79
N LEU A 202 5.10 -18.28 -10.12
CA LEU A 202 4.77 -16.91 -10.53
C LEU A 202 3.91 -16.90 -11.80
N LYS A 203 4.27 -17.69 -12.81
CA LYS A 203 3.48 -17.80 -14.04
C LYS A 203 2.05 -18.27 -13.78
N GLN A 204 1.86 -19.28 -12.92
CA GLN A 204 0.51 -19.75 -12.55
C GLN A 204 -0.31 -18.66 -11.82
N PHE A 205 0.31 -17.88 -10.94
CA PHE A 205 -0.36 -16.76 -10.28
C PHE A 205 -0.70 -15.62 -11.26
N ILE A 206 0.18 -15.35 -12.22
CA ILE A 206 -0.04 -14.35 -13.27
C ILE A 206 -1.21 -14.78 -14.16
N GLU A 207 -1.23 -16.02 -14.67
CA GLU A 207 -2.35 -16.55 -15.46
C GLU A 207 -3.68 -16.43 -14.72
N LYS A 208 -3.68 -16.70 -13.40
CA LYS A 208 -4.88 -16.56 -12.58
C LYS A 208 -5.31 -15.09 -12.46
N ALA A 209 -4.37 -14.17 -12.24
CA ALA A 209 -4.67 -12.74 -12.22
C ALA A 209 -5.24 -12.25 -13.56
N GLU A 210 -4.70 -12.71 -14.67
CA GLU A 210 -5.20 -12.45 -16.02
C GLU A 210 -6.62 -12.98 -16.21
N SER A 211 -6.89 -14.22 -15.81
CA SER A 211 -8.22 -14.84 -15.91
C SER A 211 -9.30 -14.10 -15.10
N HIS A 212 -8.90 -13.40 -14.03
CA HIS A 212 -9.79 -12.59 -13.21
C HIS A 212 -9.97 -11.15 -13.77
N GLY A 213 -9.26 -10.78 -14.84
CA GLY A 213 -9.35 -9.44 -15.41
C GLY A 213 -8.59 -8.36 -14.62
N CYS A 214 -7.53 -8.75 -13.89
CA CYS A 214 -6.68 -7.80 -13.18
C CYS A 214 -6.07 -6.76 -14.14
N ARG A 215 -5.80 -5.54 -13.64
CA ARG A 215 -5.34 -4.43 -14.49
C ARG A 215 -3.84 -4.40 -14.77
N ALA A 216 -3.08 -5.02 -13.90
CA ALA A 216 -1.63 -5.13 -13.93
C ALA A 216 -1.23 -6.28 -13.02
N VAL A 217 0.00 -6.75 -13.14
CA VAL A 217 0.61 -7.72 -12.22
C VAL A 217 2.01 -7.25 -11.86
N GLY A 218 2.57 -7.76 -10.78
CA GLY A 218 3.95 -7.44 -10.47
C GLY A 218 4.61 -8.41 -9.52
N VAL A 219 5.89 -8.16 -9.29
CA VAL A 219 6.70 -8.90 -8.34
C VAL A 219 7.40 -7.95 -7.38
N ASP A 220 7.31 -8.27 -6.09
CA ASP A 220 7.99 -7.60 -4.98
C ASP A 220 9.41 -8.17 -4.85
N LEU A 221 10.30 -7.73 -5.74
CA LEU A 221 11.65 -8.25 -5.92
C LEU A 221 12.51 -8.17 -4.66
N ASP A 222 12.36 -7.09 -3.89
CA ASP A 222 13.04 -6.93 -2.59
C ASP A 222 12.61 -8.00 -1.58
N GLY A 223 11.43 -8.62 -1.76
CA GLY A 223 10.91 -9.73 -0.99
C GLY A 223 11.80 -10.97 -1.01
N ALA A 224 12.81 -11.06 -1.89
CA ALA A 224 13.83 -12.10 -1.90
C ALA A 224 14.62 -12.18 -0.57
N GLY A 225 14.73 -11.07 0.18
CA GLY A 225 15.34 -11.07 1.52
C GLY A 225 14.42 -11.57 2.64
N SER A 226 13.19 -12.02 2.33
CA SER A 226 12.20 -12.42 3.32
C SER A 226 12.51 -13.77 3.96
N THR A 227 12.97 -13.75 5.21
CA THR A 227 13.28 -14.98 5.96
C THR A 227 12.04 -15.74 6.43
N ILE A 228 10.88 -15.08 6.56
CA ILE A 228 9.65 -15.74 7.02
C ILE A 228 9.11 -16.73 5.98
N MET A 229 9.23 -16.39 4.69
CA MET A 229 8.77 -17.22 3.59
C MET A 229 9.52 -18.57 3.57
N ALA A 230 10.86 -18.52 3.59
CA ALA A 230 11.71 -19.70 3.59
C ALA A 230 11.48 -20.60 4.83
N ARG A 231 11.26 -20.02 6.02
CA ARG A 231 10.97 -20.78 7.25
C ARG A 231 9.66 -21.57 7.20
N HIS A 232 8.75 -21.22 6.29
CA HIS A 232 7.47 -21.88 6.10
C HIS A 232 7.42 -22.67 4.77
N ASN A 233 8.57 -23.14 4.27
CA ASN A 233 8.70 -23.96 3.06
C ASN A 233 8.15 -23.29 1.77
N GLN A 234 8.20 -21.96 1.72
CA GLN A 234 7.83 -21.17 0.55
C GLN A 234 9.04 -20.30 0.15
N PRO A 235 10.09 -20.85 -0.49
CA PRO A 235 11.30 -20.10 -0.76
C PRO A 235 11.03 -18.92 -1.72
N VAL A 236 11.81 -17.87 -1.53
CA VAL A 236 11.85 -16.66 -2.37
C VAL A 236 13.25 -16.54 -2.96
N PHE A 237 13.33 -15.94 -4.14
CA PHE A 237 14.53 -15.93 -4.97
C PHE A 237 14.83 -14.52 -5.46
N LYS A 238 16.11 -14.16 -5.52
CA LYS A 238 16.52 -13.01 -6.32
C LYS A 238 16.23 -13.34 -7.79
N LYS A 239 15.61 -12.40 -8.50
CA LYS A 239 15.31 -12.57 -9.93
C LYS A 239 16.43 -12.00 -10.78
N SER A 240 16.88 -12.77 -11.74
CA SER A 240 17.78 -12.29 -12.79
C SER A 240 17.01 -11.38 -13.75
N MET A 241 17.72 -10.58 -14.55
CA MET A 241 17.06 -9.78 -15.59
C MET A 241 16.39 -10.66 -16.66
N ALA A 242 16.95 -11.85 -16.92
CA ALA A 242 16.31 -12.83 -17.80
C ALA A 242 15.00 -13.35 -17.19
N ASP A 243 14.96 -13.61 -15.88
CA ASP A 243 13.74 -14.05 -15.20
C ASP A 243 12.66 -12.97 -15.24
N ILE A 244 13.04 -11.69 -15.06
CA ILE A 244 12.10 -10.56 -15.15
C ILE A 244 11.56 -10.43 -16.56
N LYS A 245 12.45 -10.41 -17.57
CA LYS A 245 12.06 -10.34 -18.98
C LYS A 245 11.13 -11.48 -19.37
N GLU A 246 11.41 -12.70 -18.92
CA GLU A 246 10.55 -13.86 -19.16
C GLU A 246 9.13 -13.67 -18.57
N LEU A 247 9.00 -13.11 -17.36
CA LEU A 247 7.68 -12.82 -16.78
C LEU A 247 6.94 -11.71 -17.52
N VAL A 248 7.67 -10.68 -17.96
CA VAL A 248 7.12 -9.59 -18.77
C VAL A 248 6.61 -10.10 -20.11
N GLU A 249 7.39 -10.92 -20.81
CA GLU A 249 7.00 -11.51 -22.11
C GLU A 249 5.88 -12.55 -21.97
N PHE A 250 5.80 -13.23 -20.82
CA PHE A 250 4.77 -14.20 -20.53
C PHE A 250 3.41 -13.54 -20.25
N SER A 251 3.40 -12.40 -19.56
CA SER A 251 2.15 -11.73 -19.20
C SER A 251 1.63 -10.82 -20.31
N SER A 252 0.31 -10.84 -20.51
CA SER A 252 -0.43 -9.88 -21.32
C SER A 252 -0.72 -8.57 -20.60
N LEU A 253 -0.48 -8.51 -19.28
CA LEU A 253 -0.76 -7.35 -18.43
C LEU A 253 0.47 -6.47 -18.22
N PRO A 254 0.28 -5.16 -17.98
CA PRO A 254 1.37 -4.29 -17.55
C PRO A 254 2.07 -4.86 -16.31
N PHE A 255 3.40 -4.98 -16.38
CA PHE A 255 4.20 -5.59 -15.33
C PHE A 255 4.83 -4.54 -14.42
N ILE A 256 4.78 -4.77 -13.11
CA ILE A 256 5.33 -3.89 -12.07
C ILE A 256 6.53 -4.56 -11.39
N ALA A 257 7.71 -3.93 -11.47
CA ALA A 257 8.89 -4.32 -10.70
C ALA A 257 8.95 -3.49 -9.41
N LYS A 258 8.64 -4.12 -8.27
CA LYS A 258 8.63 -3.46 -6.97
C LYS A 258 9.83 -3.80 -6.11
N GLY A 259 10.32 -2.80 -5.38
CA GLY A 259 11.48 -2.95 -4.49
C GLY A 259 12.78 -2.42 -5.09
N ILE A 260 12.68 -1.59 -6.13
CA ILE A 260 13.86 -1.05 -6.83
C ILE A 260 14.39 0.15 -6.05
N MET A 261 15.66 0.09 -5.64
CA MET A 261 16.34 1.13 -4.87
C MET A 261 17.62 1.64 -5.54
N ARG A 262 17.93 1.16 -6.75
CA ARG A 262 19.14 1.50 -7.50
C ARG A 262 18.77 2.00 -8.90
N PRO A 263 19.32 3.14 -9.36
CA PRO A 263 19.02 3.66 -10.70
C PRO A 263 19.38 2.69 -11.84
N ASP A 264 20.53 2.03 -11.78
CA ASP A 264 20.95 1.09 -12.82
C ASP A 264 20.02 -0.13 -12.92
N GLU A 265 19.53 -0.65 -11.79
CA GLU A 265 18.54 -1.73 -11.78
C GLU A 265 17.18 -1.27 -12.30
N ALA A 266 16.81 0.00 -12.08
CA ALA A 266 15.61 0.58 -12.66
C ALA A 266 15.69 0.61 -14.20
N GLN A 267 16.82 1.04 -14.76
CA GLN A 267 17.02 1.03 -16.21
C GLN A 267 16.99 -0.39 -16.77
N GLN A 268 17.64 -1.35 -16.12
CA GLN A 268 17.62 -2.75 -16.55
C GLN A 268 16.20 -3.35 -16.55
N CYS A 269 15.36 -2.98 -15.57
CA CYS A 269 13.96 -3.38 -15.55
C CYS A 269 13.18 -2.77 -16.73
N VAL A 270 13.42 -1.49 -17.03
CA VAL A 270 12.83 -0.81 -18.21
C VAL A 270 13.23 -1.50 -19.51
N ASP A 271 14.52 -1.83 -19.66
CA ASP A 271 15.04 -2.54 -20.83
C ASP A 271 14.45 -3.96 -20.96
N ALA A 272 14.01 -4.57 -19.85
CA ALA A 272 13.30 -5.84 -19.81
C ALA A 272 11.80 -5.72 -20.14
N GLY A 273 11.28 -4.52 -20.39
CA GLY A 273 9.89 -4.26 -20.76
C GLY A 273 8.94 -4.01 -19.58
N VAL A 274 9.47 -3.77 -18.37
CA VAL A 274 8.65 -3.43 -17.20
C VAL A 274 7.89 -2.11 -17.44
N SER A 275 6.59 -2.11 -17.15
CA SER A 275 5.72 -0.94 -17.36
C SER A 275 5.76 0.05 -16.19
N VAL A 276 6.00 -0.43 -14.97
CA VAL A 276 6.06 0.41 -13.76
C VAL A 276 7.23 0.02 -12.88
N ILE A 277 8.04 1.01 -12.51
CA ILE A 277 9.05 0.88 -11.46
C ILE A 277 8.43 1.32 -10.13
N ALA A 278 8.43 0.43 -9.13
CA ALA A 278 7.99 0.78 -7.79
C ALA A 278 9.19 0.92 -6.84
N VAL A 279 9.55 2.17 -6.55
CA VAL A 279 10.63 2.56 -5.63
C VAL A 279 10.19 2.24 -4.21
N SER A 280 10.83 1.25 -3.60
CA SER A 280 10.43 0.73 -2.30
C SER A 280 11.60 0.01 -1.63
N ASN A 281 11.72 0.18 -0.32
CA ASN A 281 12.61 -0.63 0.53
C ASN A 281 11.80 -1.52 1.49
N HIS A 282 10.63 -1.97 1.03
CA HIS A 282 9.68 -2.76 1.81
C HIS A 282 9.20 -2.06 3.10
N GLY A 283 9.20 -0.72 3.12
CA GLY A 283 8.94 0.07 4.32
C GLY A 283 9.98 -0.17 5.43
N GLY A 284 11.22 -0.50 5.07
CA GLY A 284 12.34 -0.80 5.95
C GLY A 284 12.25 -2.16 6.66
N ARG A 285 11.59 -3.16 6.04
CA ARG A 285 11.27 -4.45 6.70
C ARG A 285 12.04 -5.66 6.17
N VAL A 286 12.82 -5.50 5.12
CA VAL A 286 13.62 -6.59 4.55
C VAL A 286 15.10 -6.36 4.80
N LEU A 287 15.64 -5.26 4.28
CA LEU A 287 17.02 -4.85 4.51
C LEU A 287 17.04 -3.59 5.39
N ASP A 288 17.75 -3.68 6.52
CA ASP A 288 17.99 -2.52 7.39
C ASP A 288 19.17 -1.68 6.88
N SER A 289 19.28 -0.43 7.35
CA SER A 289 20.31 0.55 6.96
C SER A 289 20.30 0.95 5.47
N THR A 290 19.14 0.99 4.84
CA THR A 290 18.95 1.56 3.50
C THR A 290 18.61 3.05 3.57
N PRO A 291 18.89 3.83 2.50
CA PRO A 291 18.41 5.21 2.42
C PRO A 291 16.89 5.28 2.40
N GLY A 292 16.35 6.45 2.72
CA GLY A 292 14.92 6.73 2.56
C GLY A 292 14.55 6.78 1.08
N THR A 293 13.36 6.27 0.72
CA THR A 293 12.92 6.23 -0.68
C THR A 293 12.81 7.61 -1.32
N ALA A 294 12.48 8.65 -0.56
CA ALA A 294 12.48 10.04 -1.06
C ALA A 294 13.87 10.53 -1.51
N GLN A 295 14.97 10.00 -0.96
CA GLN A 295 16.34 10.32 -1.40
C GLN A 295 16.70 9.61 -2.71
N VAL A 296 16.14 8.41 -2.93
CA VAL A 296 16.45 7.56 -4.08
C VAL A 296 15.58 7.91 -5.30
N LEU A 297 14.35 8.34 -5.06
CA LEU A 297 13.35 8.59 -6.10
C LEU A 297 13.85 9.54 -7.22
N PRO A 298 14.43 10.72 -6.94
CA PRO A 298 14.94 11.60 -8.00
C PRO A 298 16.05 10.96 -8.84
N LEU A 299 16.90 10.12 -8.22
CA LEU A 299 17.98 9.44 -8.92
C LEU A 299 17.43 8.41 -9.92
N ILE A 300 16.38 7.68 -9.53
CA ILE A 300 15.71 6.74 -10.41
C ILE A 300 14.98 7.50 -11.53
N ARG A 301 14.21 8.55 -11.22
CA ARG A 301 13.54 9.38 -12.24
C ARG A 301 14.52 9.91 -13.28
N ASN A 302 15.65 10.50 -12.84
CA ASN A 302 16.68 11.02 -13.74
C ASN A 302 17.28 9.95 -14.66
N GLN A 303 17.35 8.70 -14.19
CA GLN A 303 17.92 7.59 -14.95
C GLN A 303 16.96 7.04 -16.01
N VAL A 304 15.66 6.89 -15.69
CA VAL A 304 14.69 6.25 -16.58
C VAL A 304 13.86 7.23 -17.42
N GLY A 305 13.94 8.53 -17.13
CA GLY A 305 13.21 9.59 -17.84
C GLY A 305 11.71 9.63 -17.52
N ASP A 306 10.98 10.52 -18.18
CA ASP A 306 9.57 10.82 -17.88
C ASP A 306 8.55 9.84 -18.50
N SER A 307 8.98 9.00 -19.44
CA SER A 307 8.09 8.06 -20.13
C SER A 307 7.73 6.83 -19.30
N ILE A 308 8.53 6.52 -18.27
CA ILE A 308 8.32 5.37 -17.40
C ILE A 308 7.49 5.77 -16.20
N THR A 309 6.43 5.02 -15.92
CA THR A 309 5.62 5.22 -14.72
C THR A 309 6.40 4.79 -13.48
N ILE A 310 6.52 5.69 -12.50
CA ILE A 310 7.16 5.44 -11.21
C ILE A 310 6.12 5.52 -10.09
N THR A 311 6.04 4.46 -9.30
CA THR A 311 5.37 4.51 -8.00
C THR A 311 6.39 4.52 -6.87
N VAL A 312 6.03 5.06 -5.71
CA VAL A 312 6.93 5.10 -4.55
C VAL A 312 6.19 4.84 -3.25
N ASP A 313 6.81 4.12 -2.34
CA ASP A 313 6.34 3.99 -0.96
C ASP A 313 7.46 4.30 0.05
N GLY A 314 7.14 4.26 1.34
CA GLY A 314 8.11 4.52 2.41
C GLY A 314 7.89 5.89 3.08
N GLY A 315 7.66 5.87 4.39
CA GLY A 315 7.57 7.11 5.19
C GLY A 315 6.25 7.90 5.08
N VAL A 316 5.59 7.92 3.92
CA VAL A 316 4.39 8.74 3.62
C VAL A 316 3.23 8.53 4.62
N ARG A 317 2.71 9.60 5.23
CA ARG A 317 1.57 9.57 6.19
C ARG A 317 0.46 10.57 5.90
N THR A 318 0.76 11.60 5.13
CA THR A 318 -0.16 12.72 4.84
C THR A 318 -0.16 13.05 3.36
N GLY A 319 -1.17 13.80 2.90
CA GLY A 319 -1.18 14.31 1.53
C GLY A 319 -0.07 15.34 1.24
N TYR A 320 0.53 15.94 2.27
CA TYR A 320 1.76 16.73 2.13
C TYR A 320 2.94 15.85 1.71
N ASP A 321 3.09 14.67 2.34
CA ASP A 321 4.14 13.73 1.96
C ASP A 321 3.92 13.19 0.54
N VAL A 322 2.65 12.97 0.16
CA VAL A 322 2.30 12.60 -1.22
C VAL A 322 2.78 13.67 -2.19
N LEU A 323 2.46 14.95 -1.96
CA LEU A 323 2.87 16.03 -2.84
C LEU A 323 4.39 16.15 -2.96
N LYS A 324 5.14 15.95 -1.86
CA LYS A 324 6.61 15.89 -1.91
C LYS A 324 7.09 14.78 -2.84
N MET A 325 6.55 13.57 -2.70
CA MET A 325 6.92 12.43 -3.54
C MET A 325 6.61 12.68 -5.02
N LEU A 326 5.45 13.28 -5.33
CA LEU A 326 5.11 13.66 -6.71
C LEU A 326 6.12 14.68 -7.26
N ALA A 327 6.43 15.73 -6.48
CA ALA A 327 7.39 16.76 -6.87
C ALA A 327 8.84 16.25 -7.03
N LEU A 328 9.19 15.14 -6.38
CA LEU A 328 10.45 14.42 -6.54
C LEU A 328 10.47 13.49 -7.77
N GLY A 329 9.35 13.35 -8.47
CA GLY A 329 9.26 12.61 -9.74
C GLY A 329 8.48 11.30 -9.68
N ALA A 330 7.67 11.03 -8.66
CA ALA A 330 6.73 9.91 -8.70
C ALA A 330 5.45 10.26 -9.47
N ASP A 331 4.86 9.28 -10.14
CA ASP A 331 3.55 9.40 -10.79
C ASP A 331 2.40 9.00 -9.87
N ALA A 332 2.67 8.09 -8.92
CA ALA A 332 1.74 7.73 -7.85
C ALA A 332 2.45 7.25 -6.58
N VAL A 333 1.77 7.38 -5.45
CA VAL A 333 2.33 7.12 -4.11
C VAL A 333 1.58 5.96 -3.44
N LEU A 334 2.30 5.01 -2.84
CA LEU A 334 1.71 3.84 -2.20
C LEU A 334 1.69 3.98 -0.67
N LEU A 335 0.58 3.58 -0.05
CA LEU A 335 0.41 3.58 1.41
C LEU A 335 0.34 2.16 1.97
N GLY A 336 1.26 1.83 2.89
CA GLY A 336 1.34 0.49 3.49
C GLY A 336 0.70 0.41 4.89
N ARG A 337 1.47 0.78 5.93
CA ARG A 337 1.10 0.57 7.34
C ARG A 337 -0.24 1.18 7.74
N ASP A 338 -0.57 2.35 7.21
CA ASP A 338 -1.82 3.03 7.55
C ASP A 338 -3.04 2.39 6.90
N ILE A 339 -2.88 1.75 5.74
CA ILE A 339 -3.93 0.92 5.14
C ILE A 339 -4.22 -0.31 5.99
N ILE A 340 -3.19 -0.98 6.53
CA ILE A 340 -3.37 -2.09 7.48
C ILE A 340 -4.16 -1.62 8.70
N ARG A 341 -3.77 -0.49 9.30
CA ARG A 341 -4.43 0.08 10.48
C ARG A 341 -5.88 0.46 10.18
N ALA A 342 -6.11 1.09 9.04
CA ALA A 342 -7.43 1.50 8.58
C ALA A 342 -8.36 0.29 8.39
N ALA A 343 -7.89 -0.76 7.71
CA ALA A 343 -8.63 -2.00 7.52
C ALA A 343 -8.91 -2.73 8.84
N VAL A 344 -7.93 -2.82 9.74
CA VAL A 344 -8.15 -3.41 11.08
C VAL A 344 -9.16 -2.58 11.89
N GLY A 345 -9.07 -1.25 11.82
CA GLY A 345 -9.93 -0.33 12.55
C GLY A 345 -11.38 -0.34 12.09
N GLY A 346 -11.63 -0.46 10.78
CA GLY A 346 -12.98 -0.31 10.24
C GLY A 346 -13.24 -0.98 8.89
N GLY A 347 -12.49 -2.02 8.50
CA GLY A 347 -12.67 -2.71 7.21
C GLY A 347 -12.60 -1.74 6.02
N THR A 348 -13.47 -1.96 5.02
CA THR A 348 -13.67 -1.08 3.86
C THR A 348 -13.87 0.38 4.27
N LEU A 349 -14.77 0.64 5.23
CA LEU A 349 -15.06 1.99 5.72
C LEU A 349 -13.78 2.69 6.22
N GLY A 350 -12.97 1.98 6.99
CA GLY A 350 -11.73 2.52 7.54
C GLY A 350 -10.73 2.88 6.44
N VAL A 351 -10.54 2.01 5.46
CA VAL A 351 -9.65 2.24 4.30
C VAL A 351 -10.10 3.45 3.51
N ARG A 352 -11.40 3.53 3.17
CA ARG A 352 -11.98 4.68 2.45
C ARG A 352 -11.73 5.99 3.20
N LEU A 353 -12.09 6.07 4.48
CA LEU A 353 -11.91 7.28 5.29
C LEU A 353 -10.44 7.71 5.39
N HIS A 354 -9.51 6.76 5.44
CA HIS A 354 -8.08 7.07 5.45
C HIS A 354 -7.63 7.68 4.12
N LEU A 355 -8.02 7.07 3.00
CA LEU A 355 -7.67 7.53 1.66
C LEU A 355 -8.30 8.89 1.33
N GLU A 356 -9.56 9.12 1.70
CA GLU A 356 -10.25 10.42 1.57
C GLU A 356 -9.51 11.52 2.36
N HIS A 357 -9.03 11.21 3.57
CA HIS A 357 -8.23 12.14 4.36
C HIS A 357 -6.90 12.50 3.70
N ILE A 358 -6.23 11.52 3.06
CA ILE A 358 -5.02 11.76 2.28
C ILE A 358 -5.32 12.68 1.09
N LYS A 359 -6.40 12.41 0.34
CA LYS A 359 -6.85 13.27 -0.77
C LYS A 359 -7.13 14.70 -0.31
N GLN A 360 -7.82 14.89 0.82
CA GLN A 360 -8.12 16.21 1.38
C GLN A 360 -6.85 16.98 1.77
N THR A 361 -5.91 16.31 2.45
CA THR A 361 -4.64 16.95 2.85
C THR A 361 -3.72 17.20 1.66
N LEU A 362 -3.81 16.39 0.59
CA LEU A 362 -3.11 16.61 -0.68
C LEU A 362 -3.63 17.88 -1.37
N LYS A 363 -4.96 18.02 -1.49
CA LYS A 363 -5.57 19.26 -2.03
C LYS A 363 -5.11 20.48 -1.24
N LYS A 364 -5.09 20.40 0.09
CA LYS A 364 -4.59 21.50 0.92
C LYS A 364 -3.12 21.83 0.64
N ALA A 365 -2.26 20.82 0.50
CA ALA A 365 -0.85 21.02 0.17
C ALA A 365 -0.70 21.70 -1.20
N MET A 366 -1.38 21.17 -2.23
CA MET A 366 -1.38 21.69 -3.59
C MET A 366 -1.83 23.16 -3.66
N PHE A 367 -2.90 23.51 -2.95
CA PHE A 367 -3.38 24.88 -2.86
C PHE A 367 -2.30 25.83 -2.30
N MET A 368 -1.67 25.42 -1.18
CA MET A 368 -0.65 26.24 -0.50
C MET A 368 0.71 26.27 -1.21
N THR A 369 0.90 25.49 -2.27
CA THR A 369 2.11 25.48 -3.12
C THR A 369 1.83 26.02 -4.53
N GLY A 370 0.61 26.49 -4.82
CA GLY A 370 0.26 26.98 -6.16
C GLY A 370 0.22 25.88 -7.23
N THR A 371 -0.02 24.63 -6.83
CA THR A 371 -0.06 23.46 -7.71
C THR A 371 -1.50 23.19 -8.14
N GLU A 372 -1.91 23.72 -9.30
CA GLU A 372 -3.31 23.64 -9.74
C GLU A 372 -3.76 22.22 -10.10
N ASN A 373 -2.85 21.43 -10.68
CA ASN A 373 -3.08 20.02 -10.99
C ASN A 373 -1.84 19.18 -10.70
N ILE A 374 -2.01 17.86 -10.50
CA ILE A 374 -0.91 16.97 -10.10
C ILE A 374 0.28 16.94 -11.07
N LYS A 375 0.07 17.23 -12.37
CA LYS A 375 1.16 17.28 -13.36
C LYS A 375 2.08 18.50 -13.17
N MET A 376 1.66 19.49 -12.40
CA MET A 376 2.48 20.66 -12.05
C MET A 376 3.36 20.42 -10.82
N ALA A 377 3.21 19.29 -10.11
CA ALA A 377 4.06 18.97 -8.98
C ALA A 377 5.48 18.69 -9.48
N ASN A 378 6.43 19.56 -9.14
CA ASN A 378 7.85 19.43 -9.51
C ASN A 378 8.74 20.09 -8.46
N SER A 379 10.05 19.94 -8.60
CA SER A 379 11.02 20.43 -7.59
C SER A 379 10.92 21.92 -7.23
N ASN A 380 10.30 22.78 -8.04
CA ASN A 380 10.17 24.22 -7.72
C ASN A 380 9.31 24.49 -6.48
N ILE A 381 8.38 23.57 -6.14
CA ILE A 381 7.59 23.70 -4.91
C ILE A 381 8.34 23.23 -3.66
N LEU A 382 9.59 22.77 -3.79
CA LEU A 382 10.39 22.23 -2.70
C LEU A 382 11.56 23.18 -2.34
N PHE A 383 11.96 23.18 -1.06
CA PHE A 383 13.11 23.90 -0.52
C PHE A 383 14.16 22.93 0.04
#